data_AF-A0A3D3DGW9-F1
#
_entry.id   AF-A0A3D3DGW9-F1
#
_cell.length_a   1.000
_cell.length_b   1.000
_cell.length_c   1.000
_cell.angle_alpha   90.00
_cell.angle_beta   90.00
_cell.angle_gamma   90.00
#
_symmetry.space_group_name_H-M   'P 1'
#
loop_
_entity.id
_entity.type
_entity.pdbx_description
1 polymer ?
#
loop_
_entity_poly.entity_id
_entity_poly.type
_entity_poly.pdbx_seq_one_letter_code
_entity_poly.pdbx_strand_id
1 'polypeptide(L)'
;MVFRGKPSHESAGMNPHRARLRNYPWVPVLMSLVAWGGLMSSASAIVVANSSTNTNAPSSGSLWSHVGRVNSGSGVYLGAGWVLTAWHIGAGPATFGGIQFPWDGSSLRLTNSDGSNTDMVLFRLRNLPPLPRIPLATSTPAAFAQVDMIGYGHIAGSSQTNIGPYTGFYWSAQPFKSWGNNRVNTGGTTVINVGAGNITVFSTTFDALLKTSAEAQAAAGDSGGGVFLKNGSVWQLAGMLNAIGNSANQPDGTAVYNNRTYSADIATYRAQIEACIAATSPVLSVKRFNDGVTLCWPDTGVTYELWLNHNLASTNWGLLAPALTLTNGQFCAFLPLTNTAVFFRLQKQ
;
A
#
# COMPACT_ATOMS: atom_id res chain seq x y z
N MET A 1 -29.57 -28.58 62.84
CA MET A 1 -29.28 -27.37 63.67
C MET A 1 -27.94 -27.61 64.38
N VAL A 2 -27.14 -26.56 64.57
CA VAL A 2 -25.87 -26.53 65.35
C VAL A 2 -24.66 -27.30 64.81
N PHE A 3 -23.68 -26.55 64.31
CA PHE A 3 -22.26 -26.95 64.27
C PHE A 3 -21.67 -27.03 65.69
N ARG A 4 -20.85 -28.04 65.98
CA ARG A 4 -19.73 -27.93 66.94
C ARG A 4 -18.56 -28.80 66.47
N GLY A 5 -17.34 -28.32 66.68
CA GLY A 5 -16.10 -29.07 66.45
C GLY A 5 -15.00 -28.64 67.41
N LYS A 6 -13.86 -29.37 67.37
CA LYS A 6 -12.65 -29.24 68.21
C LYS A 6 -12.81 -29.75 69.68
N PRO A 7 -11.72 -30.13 70.39
CA PRO A 7 -10.30 -29.82 70.10
C PRO A 7 -9.26 -30.98 70.21
N SER A 8 -8.02 -30.67 69.75
CA SER A 8 -6.62 -30.96 70.20
C SER A 8 -6.25 -32.17 71.12
N HIS A 9 -5.00 -32.61 71.34
CA HIS A 9 -3.62 -32.03 71.27
C HIS A 9 -2.51 -33.09 70.97
N GLU A 10 -1.35 -32.66 70.43
CA GLU A 10 0.07 -33.05 70.70
C GLU A 10 0.56 -34.52 70.74
N SER A 11 1.85 -34.86 70.56
CA SER A 11 3.09 -34.22 70.01
C SER A 11 4.03 -35.40 69.61
N ALA A 12 4.99 -35.34 68.67
CA ALA A 12 6.31 -34.72 68.67
C ALA A 12 7.23 -35.67 67.84
N GLY A 13 8.36 -35.19 67.29
CA GLY A 13 9.42 -36.06 66.72
C GLY A 13 9.78 -35.75 65.27
N MET A 14 10.99 -35.22 65.05
CA MET A 14 11.49 -34.76 63.76
C MET A 14 12.72 -35.59 63.35
N ASN A 15 12.73 -36.09 62.10
CA ASN A 15 13.83 -36.50 61.18
C ASN A 15 15.27 -36.79 61.71
N PRO A 16 16.12 -37.61 61.00
CA PRO A 16 16.03 -37.97 59.57
C PRO A 16 16.43 -39.43 59.20
N HIS A 17 16.30 -39.75 57.89
CA HIS A 17 17.24 -40.50 57.03
C HIS A 17 16.64 -41.62 56.13
N ARG A 18 17.07 -41.58 54.86
CA ARG A 18 17.12 -42.66 53.85
C ARG A 18 15.81 -43.20 53.27
N ALA A 19 15.39 -42.56 52.16
CA ALA A 19 14.88 -43.28 50.99
C ALA A 19 15.87 -43.09 49.82
N ARG A 20 16.11 -44.14 49.03
CA ARG A 20 16.89 -44.10 47.77
C ARG A 20 16.03 -44.70 46.64
N LEU A 21 16.37 -44.36 45.39
CA LEU A 21 15.81 -44.86 44.12
C LEU A 21 14.46 -44.19 43.72
N ARG A 22 14.19 -43.78 42.47
CA ARG A 22 15.01 -43.71 41.23
C ARG A 22 14.32 -42.79 40.18
N ASN A 23 15.08 -41.99 39.44
CA ASN A 23 14.61 -41.11 38.34
C ASN A 23 14.43 -41.92 37.02
N TYR A 24 13.80 -41.46 35.92
CA TYR A 24 13.06 -40.23 35.54
C TYR A 24 11.87 -40.68 34.64
N PRO A 25 10.75 -39.95 34.54
CA PRO A 25 9.76 -40.17 33.49
C PRO A 25 10.26 -39.65 32.13
N TRP A 26 9.82 -40.29 31.05
CA TRP A 26 10.18 -39.99 29.65
C TRP A 26 9.05 -39.24 28.92
N VAL A 27 9.34 -38.83 27.66
CA VAL A 27 8.44 -38.24 26.63
C VAL A 27 8.30 -36.71 26.70
N PRO A 28 8.32 -35.95 25.56
CA PRO A 28 8.78 -36.27 24.19
C PRO A 28 9.93 -35.37 23.69
N VAL A 29 10.57 -35.75 22.57
CA VAL A 29 11.30 -34.81 21.70
C VAL A 29 10.61 -34.79 20.34
N LEU A 30 9.69 -33.84 20.14
CA LEU A 30 9.40 -33.37 18.79
C LEU A 30 10.52 -32.39 18.42
N MET A 31 11.25 -32.68 17.34
CA MET A 31 12.08 -31.67 16.69
C MET A 31 11.16 -30.67 15.97
N SER A 32 10.78 -29.60 16.66
CA SER A 32 10.24 -28.41 16.01
C SER A 32 11.35 -27.74 15.20
N LEU A 33 11.15 -27.66 13.88
CA LEU A 33 11.91 -26.77 13.02
C LEU A 33 11.66 -25.33 13.48
N VAL A 34 12.61 -24.76 14.23
CA VAL A 34 12.61 -23.35 14.59
C VAL A 34 12.89 -22.55 13.33
N ALA A 35 11.84 -22.14 12.62
CA ALA A 35 11.94 -21.09 11.63
C ALA A 35 12.44 -19.82 12.34
N TRP A 36 13.65 -19.37 12.01
CA TRP A 36 14.23 -18.16 12.59
C TRP A 36 13.38 -16.94 12.24
N GLY A 37 12.58 -16.48 13.20
CA GLY A 37 11.94 -15.18 13.18
C GLY A 37 12.97 -14.07 13.35
N GLY A 38 13.62 -13.67 12.26
CA GLY A 38 14.26 -12.36 12.18
C GLY A 38 13.21 -11.28 12.38
N LEU A 39 13.54 -10.23 13.14
CA LEU A 39 12.66 -9.09 13.36
C LEU A 39 12.40 -8.38 12.02
N MET A 40 11.23 -8.61 11.43
CA MET A 40 10.79 -7.92 10.21
C MET A 40 10.29 -6.53 10.59
N SER A 41 11.05 -5.50 10.21
CA SER A 41 10.67 -4.10 10.43
C SER A 41 9.79 -3.57 9.29
N SER A 42 8.82 -2.70 9.61
CA SER A 42 7.92 -2.04 8.64
C SER A 42 8.69 -1.08 7.71
N ALA A 43 8.64 -1.29 6.39
CA ALA A 43 9.60 -0.81 5.36
C ALA A 43 9.56 0.69 4.97
N SER A 44 10.66 1.38 4.49
CA SER A 44 10.93 2.84 4.04
C SER A 44 11.42 3.00 2.59
N ALA A 45 11.64 4.25 2.17
CA ALA A 45 12.15 4.68 0.88
C ALA A 45 13.12 3.74 0.23
N ILE A 46 13.05 3.88 -1.07
CA ILE A 46 14.10 3.58 -2.00
C ILE A 46 15.38 4.37 -1.66
N VAL A 47 16.33 3.64 -1.08
CA VAL A 47 17.76 3.93 -1.12
C VAL A 47 18.27 3.58 -2.52
N VAL A 48 18.92 4.54 -3.20
CA VAL A 48 19.50 4.34 -4.54
C VAL A 48 21.01 4.23 -4.44
N ALA A 49 21.59 3.17 -5.01
CA ALA A 49 23.01 2.81 -4.83
C ALA A 49 24.03 3.86 -5.30
N ASN A 50 23.62 4.83 -6.12
CA ASN A 50 24.52 5.86 -6.66
C ASN A 50 23.96 7.29 -6.50
N SER A 51 22.91 7.51 -5.68
CA SER A 51 22.21 8.81 -5.62
C SER A 51 21.42 9.03 -4.32
N SER A 52 21.57 10.20 -3.72
CA SER A 52 20.64 10.77 -2.72
C SER A 52 19.71 11.84 -3.34
N THR A 53 19.69 11.99 -4.67
CA THR A 53 19.07 13.11 -5.38
C THR A 53 17.86 12.73 -6.23
N ASN A 54 17.42 11.47 -6.19
CA ASN A 54 16.20 10.99 -6.87
C ASN A 54 14.91 11.43 -6.15
N THR A 55 14.82 12.70 -5.76
CA THR A 55 13.72 13.33 -5.03
C THR A 55 12.81 14.18 -5.92
N ASN A 56 13.11 14.22 -7.23
CA ASN A 56 12.27 14.78 -8.29
C ASN A 56 11.59 13.65 -9.09
N ALA A 57 10.56 13.98 -9.88
CA ALA A 57 9.85 12.99 -10.69
C ALA A 57 10.79 12.22 -11.66
N PRO A 58 10.60 10.90 -11.86
CA PRO A 58 11.41 10.11 -12.79
C PRO A 58 11.27 10.61 -14.23
N SER A 59 12.39 10.76 -14.93
CA SER A 59 12.40 11.03 -16.38
C SER A 59 11.83 9.88 -17.22
N SER A 60 11.67 8.69 -16.63
CA SER A 60 11.01 7.50 -17.20
C SER A 60 9.50 7.70 -17.47
N GLY A 61 8.91 8.73 -16.85
CA GLY A 61 7.47 9.03 -16.87
C GLY A 61 6.64 8.18 -15.91
N SER A 62 7.27 7.46 -14.97
CA SER A 62 6.56 6.68 -13.94
C SER A 62 5.69 7.59 -13.05
N LEU A 63 4.69 6.99 -12.40
CA LEU A 63 3.50 7.67 -11.85
C LEU A 63 3.76 8.34 -10.49
N TRP A 64 4.77 9.21 -10.48
CA TRP A 64 5.20 9.98 -9.32
C TRP A 64 4.07 10.73 -8.64
N SER A 65 3.24 11.45 -9.38
CA SER A 65 2.17 12.27 -8.80
C SER A 65 1.11 11.46 -8.04
N HIS A 66 0.92 10.19 -8.40
CA HIS A 66 0.01 9.27 -7.71
C HIS A 66 0.53 8.76 -6.37
N VAL A 67 1.82 8.90 -6.05
CA VAL A 67 2.35 8.53 -4.73
C VAL A 67 2.36 9.73 -3.80
N GLY A 68 1.76 9.57 -2.62
CA GLY A 68 1.62 10.58 -1.58
C GLY A 68 2.10 10.07 -0.22
N ARG A 69 2.20 10.98 0.75
CA ARG A 69 2.49 10.63 2.15
C ARG A 69 1.17 10.32 2.87
N VAL A 70 1.15 9.22 3.63
CA VAL A 70 0.03 8.82 4.51
C VAL A 70 0.61 8.48 5.87
N ASN A 71 0.18 9.17 6.93
CA ASN A 71 0.71 8.98 8.29
C ASN A 71 2.26 8.99 8.33
N SER A 72 2.86 7.90 8.81
CA SER A 72 4.31 7.66 8.89
C SER A 72 4.91 7.03 7.63
N GLY A 73 4.13 6.77 6.58
CA GLY A 73 4.57 6.11 5.35
C GLY A 73 3.94 6.69 4.08
N SER A 74 3.63 5.82 3.13
CA SER A 74 3.20 6.20 1.77
C SER A 74 1.77 5.76 1.46
N GLY A 75 1.21 6.28 0.37
CA GLY A 75 -0.01 5.75 -0.24
C GLY A 75 -0.06 6.05 -1.73
N VAL A 76 -0.71 5.18 -2.50
CA VAL A 76 -0.97 5.38 -3.93
C VAL A 76 -2.41 5.82 -4.15
N TYR A 77 -2.61 7.02 -4.69
CA TYR A 77 -3.92 7.44 -5.19
C TYR A 77 -4.30 6.59 -6.41
N LEU A 78 -5.44 5.92 -6.33
CA LEU A 78 -5.90 5.03 -7.40
C LEU A 78 -6.85 5.72 -8.38
N GLY A 79 -7.62 6.71 -7.93
CA GLY A 79 -8.71 7.32 -8.69
C GLY A 79 -10.01 7.38 -7.89
N ALA A 80 -10.96 8.22 -8.33
CA ALA A 80 -12.27 8.42 -7.70
C ALA A 80 -12.27 8.68 -6.17
N GLY A 81 -11.17 9.21 -5.62
CA GLY A 81 -11.00 9.47 -4.19
C GLY A 81 -10.35 8.33 -3.40
N TRP A 82 -10.09 7.17 -4.01
CA TRP A 82 -9.47 6.03 -3.32
C TRP A 82 -7.94 6.12 -3.28
N VAL A 83 -7.40 5.76 -2.12
CA VAL A 83 -5.96 5.59 -1.87
C VAL A 83 -5.73 4.19 -1.34
N LEU A 84 -4.68 3.53 -1.83
CA LEU A 84 -4.14 2.28 -1.30
C LEU A 84 -2.95 2.58 -0.39
N THR A 85 -2.88 1.95 0.78
CA THR A 85 -1.68 1.91 1.63
C THR A 85 -1.58 0.56 2.34
N ALA A 86 -0.47 0.33 3.04
CA ALA A 86 -0.32 -0.85 3.89
C ALA A 86 -1.21 -0.72 5.14
N TRP A 87 -1.82 -1.82 5.60
CA TRP A 87 -2.74 -1.76 6.74
C TRP A 87 -2.04 -1.30 8.02
N HIS A 88 -0.77 -1.69 8.23
CA HIS A 88 0.02 -1.23 9.38
C HIS A 88 0.37 0.27 9.37
N ILE A 89 0.27 0.95 8.22
CA ILE A 89 0.36 2.43 8.13
C ILE A 89 -0.99 3.09 8.45
N GLY A 90 -2.08 2.41 8.12
CA GLY A 90 -3.44 2.81 8.43
C GLY A 90 -4.01 3.88 7.50
N ALA A 91 -5.34 3.97 7.49
CA ALA A 91 -6.05 5.05 6.80
C ALA A 91 -5.81 6.41 7.52
N GLY A 92 -5.82 7.50 6.76
CA GLY A 92 -5.61 8.84 7.32
C GLY A 92 -5.53 9.92 6.23
N PRO A 93 -5.35 11.19 6.60
CA PRO A 93 -5.11 12.26 5.64
C PRO A 93 -3.91 11.95 4.75
N ALA A 94 -4.03 12.23 3.45
CA ALA A 94 -3.01 11.90 2.45
C ALA A 94 -2.52 13.15 1.73
N THR A 95 -1.20 13.28 1.53
CA THR A 95 -0.61 14.46 0.87
C THR A 95 -0.05 14.11 -0.50
N PHE A 96 -0.63 14.70 -1.56
CA PHE A 96 -0.19 14.54 -2.96
C PHE A 96 0.20 15.91 -3.53
N GLY A 97 1.37 16.00 -4.17
CA GLY A 97 1.86 17.26 -4.76
C GLY A 97 2.02 18.41 -3.75
N GLY A 98 2.19 18.11 -2.46
CA GLY A 98 2.24 19.10 -1.37
C GLY A 98 0.86 19.52 -0.82
N ILE A 99 -0.25 19.10 -1.44
CA ILE A 99 -1.60 19.38 -0.98
C ILE A 99 -2.10 18.21 -0.12
N GLN A 100 -2.59 18.50 1.09
CA GLN A 100 -3.22 17.50 1.94
C GLN A 100 -4.70 17.34 1.60
N PHE A 101 -5.14 16.09 1.47
CA PHE A 101 -6.52 15.69 1.24
C PHE A 101 -7.04 14.96 2.49
N PRO A 102 -8.14 15.41 3.11
CA PRO A 102 -8.66 14.78 4.31
C PRO A 102 -9.34 13.43 3.98
N TRP A 103 -9.07 12.44 4.83
CA TRP A 103 -9.82 11.19 4.89
C TRP A 103 -11.30 11.44 5.21
N ASP A 104 -12.22 10.72 4.57
CA ASP A 104 -13.65 10.84 4.83
C ASP A 104 -14.17 9.97 5.98
N GLY A 105 -13.34 9.08 6.52
CA GLY A 105 -13.68 8.10 7.56
C GLY A 105 -13.90 6.68 7.04
N SER A 106 -14.00 6.49 5.72
CA SER A 106 -14.22 5.19 5.08
C SER A 106 -12.91 4.45 4.82
N SER A 107 -12.84 3.17 5.19
CA SER A 107 -11.74 2.28 4.80
C SER A 107 -12.23 0.84 4.63
N LEU A 108 -11.50 0.09 3.80
CA LEU A 108 -11.72 -1.32 3.50
C LEU A 108 -10.36 -2.03 3.50
N ARG A 109 -10.17 -2.97 4.43
CA ARG A 109 -9.02 -3.87 4.42
C ARG A 109 -9.26 -4.97 3.38
N LEU A 110 -8.27 -5.26 2.54
CA LEU A 110 -8.39 -6.31 1.53
C LEU A 110 -8.17 -7.69 2.16
N THR A 111 -8.76 -8.72 1.55
CA THR A 111 -8.65 -10.11 2.01
C THR A 111 -7.94 -10.99 0.99
N ASN A 112 -7.38 -12.11 1.46
CA ASN A 112 -6.95 -13.21 0.61
C ASN A 112 -8.18 -14.04 0.16
N SER A 113 -7.97 -14.98 -0.76
CA SER A 113 -9.02 -15.87 -1.27
C SER A 113 -9.64 -16.78 -0.20
N ASP A 114 -8.95 -17.01 0.92
CA ASP A 114 -9.46 -17.73 2.10
C ASP A 114 -10.25 -16.83 3.08
N GLY A 115 -10.44 -15.54 2.75
CA GLY A 115 -11.10 -14.54 3.59
C GLY A 115 -10.21 -13.96 4.70
N SER A 116 -8.97 -14.40 4.85
CA SER A 116 -8.03 -13.83 5.82
C SER A 116 -7.63 -12.40 5.45
N ASN A 117 -7.41 -11.56 6.47
CA ASN A 117 -7.01 -10.16 6.29
C ASN A 117 -5.56 -10.03 5.78
N THR A 118 -5.34 -9.13 4.82
CA THR A 118 -4.00 -8.79 4.28
C THR A 118 -3.39 -7.57 5.00
N ASP A 119 -2.14 -7.23 4.68
CA ASP A 119 -1.54 -5.95 5.03
C ASP A 119 -1.88 -4.83 4.01
N MET A 120 -3.05 -4.87 3.35
CA MET A 120 -3.49 -3.83 2.42
C MET A 120 -4.80 -3.19 2.88
N VAL A 121 -4.87 -1.85 2.80
CA VAL A 121 -6.09 -1.09 3.10
C VAL A 121 -6.34 -0.04 2.03
N LEU A 122 -7.57 -0.02 1.53
CA LEU A 122 -8.12 1.06 0.73
C LEU A 122 -8.82 2.05 1.66
N PHE A 123 -8.68 3.35 1.40
CA PHE A 123 -9.44 4.38 2.11
C PHE A 123 -9.80 5.53 1.19
N ARG A 124 -10.85 6.30 1.55
CA ARG A 124 -11.43 7.31 0.67
C ARG A 124 -11.19 8.74 1.16
N LEU A 125 -10.81 9.60 0.24
CA LEU A 125 -10.61 11.03 0.47
C LEU A 125 -11.92 11.80 0.24
N ARG A 126 -12.19 12.76 1.12
CA ARG A 126 -13.35 13.66 1.02
C ARG A 126 -13.26 14.60 -0.19
N ASN A 127 -12.04 14.97 -0.57
CA ASN A 127 -11.73 15.81 -1.71
C ASN A 127 -10.83 15.03 -2.66
N LEU A 128 -11.01 15.23 -3.97
CA LEU A 128 -10.32 14.45 -4.99
C LEU A 128 -8.99 15.12 -5.38
N PRO A 129 -7.85 14.42 -5.29
CA PRO A 129 -6.64 14.79 -6.01
C PRO A 129 -6.94 14.95 -7.51
N PRO A 130 -6.43 15.99 -8.18
CA PRO A 130 -6.68 16.24 -9.60
C PRO A 130 -5.80 15.34 -10.48
N LEU A 131 -5.94 14.02 -10.30
CA LEU A 131 -5.10 12.99 -10.92
C LEU A 131 -5.98 11.95 -11.64
N PRO A 132 -5.57 11.44 -12.80
CA PRO A 132 -6.30 10.38 -13.51
C PRO A 132 -6.34 9.09 -12.68
N ARG A 133 -7.35 8.24 -12.94
CA ARG A 133 -7.37 6.87 -12.40
C ARG A 133 -6.17 6.09 -12.93
N ILE A 134 -5.56 5.28 -12.08
CA ILE A 134 -4.36 4.52 -12.41
C ILE A 134 -4.68 3.19 -13.10
N PRO A 135 -3.94 2.79 -14.15
CA PRO A 135 -3.99 1.41 -14.65
C PRO A 135 -3.41 0.44 -13.62
N LEU A 136 -4.12 -0.67 -13.36
CA LEU A 136 -3.66 -1.75 -12.46
C LEU A 136 -3.17 -2.94 -13.29
N ALA A 137 -2.01 -3.48 -12.93
CA ALA A 137 -1.43 -4.64 -13.60
C ALA A 137 -2.37 -5.85 -13.53
N THR A 138 -2.62 -6.47 -14.70
CA THR A 138 -3.50 -7.64 -14.85
C THR A 138 -2.81 -8.97 -14.55
N SER A 139 -1.49 -8.98 -14.43
CA SER A 139 -0.67 -10.13 -14.07
C SER A 139 0.50 -9.68 -13.20
N THR A 140 1.01 -10.58 -12.36
CA THR A 140 2.29 -10.38 -11.66
C THR A 140 3.39 -10.02 -12.65
N PRO A 141 4.29 -9.07 -12.32
CA PRO A 141 5.48 -8.79 -13.12
C PRO A 141 6.31 -10.06 -13.41
N ALA A 142 6.73 -10.22 -14.66
CA ALA A 142 7.63 -11.32 -15.03
C ALA A 142 9.00 -11.16 -14.35
N ALA A 143 9.69 -12.28 -14.11
CA ALA A 143 11.07 -12.25 -13.62
C ALA A 143 11.97 -11.41 -14.56
N PHE A 144 12.92 -10.70 -13.97
CA PHE A 144 13.81 -9.72 -14.61
C PHE A 144 13.14 -8.47 -15.20
N ALA A 145 11.81 -8.34 -15.15
CA ALA A 145 11.13 -7.10 -15.53
C ALA A 145 11.62 -5.96 -14.62
N GLN A 146 12.02 -4.84 -15.23
CA GLN A 146 12.41 -3.65 -14.46
C GLN A 146 11.15 -2.92 -13.98
N VAL A 147 11.14 -2.56 -12.71
CA VAL A 147 10.09 -1.78 -12.07
C VAL A 147 10.65 -0.50 -11.47
N ASP A 148 9.88 0.59 -11.55
CA ASP A 148 10.17 1.85 -10.86
C ASP A 148 9.44 1.83 -9.51
N MET A 149 10.17 2.01 -8.43
CA MET A 149 9.67 2.03 -7.05
C MET A 149 9.61 3.49 -6.57
N ILE A 150 8.53 3.92 -5.92
CA ILE A 150 8.34 5.30 -5.43
C ILE A 150 7.68 5.29 -4.03
N GLY A 151 8.26 6.06 -3.10
CA GLY A 151 7.83 6.12 -1.70
C GLY A 151 8.30 7.38 -0.94
N TYR A 152 8.13 7.43 0.38
CA TYR A 152 8.18 8.63 1.25
C TYR A 152 9.07 8.46 2.51
N GLY A 153 10.25 7.88 2.36
CA GLY A 153 11.10 7.45 3.46
C GLY A 153 12.59 7.82 3.42
N HIS A 154 13.40 7.06 4.14
CA HIS A 154 14.86 7.22 4.21
C HIS A 154 15.64 6.89 2.93
N ILE A 155 16.26 7.89 2.31
CA ILE A 155 17.18 7.74 1.17
C ILE A 155 18.60 7.36 1.64
N ALA A 156 19.55 7.21 0.70
CA ALA A 156 20.96 7.10 1.04
C ALA A 156 21.44 8.34 1.83
N GLY A 157 21.80 8.14 3.10
CA GLY A 157 22.35 9.16 3.99
C GLY A 157 23.88 9.18 4.07
N SER A 158 24.54 8.18 3.48
CA SER A 158 26.00 8.09 3.34
C SER A 158 26.38 7.73 1.91
N SER A 159 27.66 7.95 1.55
CA SER A 159 28.29 7.19 0.47
C SER A 159 28.26 5.68 0.77
N GLN A 160 28.47 4.85 -0.26
CA GLN A 160 28.67 3.42 -0.07
C GLN A 160 29.83 3.18 0.89
N THR A 161 29.62 2.36 1.91
CA THR A 161 30.59 2.08 2.97
C THR A 161 30.47 0.65 3.49
N ASN A 162 31.42 0.24 4.34
CA ASN A 162 31.36 -1.02 5.06
C ASN A 162 30.52 -0.86 6.33
N ILE A 163 29.63 -1.81 6.56
CA ILE A 163 28.66 -1.87 7.65
C ILE A 163 28.84 -3.23 8.33
N GLY A 164 29.85 -3.32 9.20
CA GLY A 164 30.33 -4.60 9.71
C GLY A 164 30.83 -5.50 8.56
N PRO A 165 30.29 -6.72 8.39
CA PRO A 165 30.65 -7.61 7.28
C PRO A 165 29.98 -7.24 5.94
N TYR A 166 29.10 -6.23 5.92
CA TYR A 166 28.30 -5.86 4.75
C TYR A 166 28.86 -4.63 4.02
N THR A 167 28.46 -4.46 2.76
CA THR A 167 28.66 -3.22 2.01
C THR A 167 27.30 -2.61 1.66
N GLY A 168 27.14 -1.31 1.90
CA GLY A 168 25.86 -0.62 1.71
C GLY A 168 25.88 0.83 2.16
N PHE A 169 24.72 1.31 2.59
CA PHE A 169 24.44 2.71 2.88
C PHE A 169 23.75 2.85 4.22
N TYR A 170 24.15 3.84 5.02
CA TYR A 170 23.33 4.32 6.13
C TYR A 170 22.17 5.15 5.58
N TRP A 171 21.04 5.09 6.25
CA TRP A 171 19.84 5.85 5.93
C TRP A 171 19.98 7.33 6.28
N SER A 172 19.30 8.20 5.53
CA SER A 172 19.21 9.63 5.83
C SER A 172 18.52 9.86 7.17
N ALA A 173 18.89 10.90 7.92
CA ALA A 173 18.25 11.19 9.22
C ALA A 173 16.76 11.58 9.11
N GLN A 174 16.31 12.01 7.93
CA GLN A 174 14.93 12.40 7.64
C GLN A 174 14.42 11.68 6.40
N PRO A 175 13.10 11.43 6.30
CA PRO A 175 12.48 10.83 5.14
C PRO A 175 12.18 11.86 4.03
N PHE A 176 12.26 11.42 2.78
CA PHE A 176 11.97 12.20 1.58
C PHE A 176 11.10 11.39 0.64
N LYS A 177 10.35 12.06 -0.24
CA LYS A 177 9.81 11.37 -1.40
C LYS A 177 10.96 11.02 -2.34
N SER A 178 11.11 9.74 -2.68
CA SER A 178 12.17 9.29 -3.58
C SER A 178 11.69 8.23 -4.58
N TRP A 179 12.52 7.96 -5.58
CA TRP A 179 12.35 6.86 -6.51
C TRP A 179 13.67 6.19 -6.88
N GLY A 180 13.55 4.95 -7.34
CA GLY A 180 14.62 4.22 -8.02
C GLY A 180 14.03 3.05 -8.78
N ASN A 181 14.87 2.19 -9.35
CA ASN A 181 14.40 1.03 -10.10
C ASN A 181 15.20 -0.23 -9.77
N ASN A 182 14.55 -1.38 -9.87
CA ASN A 182 15.15 -2.68 -9.63
C ASN A 182 14.48 -3.71 -10.57
N ARG A 183 14.99 -4.93 -10.66
CA ARG A 183 14.41 -6.04 -11.41
C ARG A 183 13.68 -7.00 -10.48
N VAL A 184 12.56 -7.52 -10.96
CA VAL A 184 11.78 -8.54 -10.25
C VAL A 184 12.57 -9.85 -10.20
N ASN A 185 12.65 -10.46 -9.03
CA ASN A 185 13.34 -11.72 -8.79
C ASN A 185 12.69 -12.88 -9.57
N THR A 186 13.45 -13.97 -9.74
CA THR A 186 12.88 -15.27 -10.14
C THR A 186 12.01 -15.85 -9.01
N GLY A 187 11.12 -16.79 -9.36
CA GLY A 187 10.25 -17.47 -8.40
C GLY A 187 8.80 -16.97 -8.35
N GLY A 188 8.48 -15.82 -8.97
CA GLY A 188 7.10 -15.31 -9.04
C GLY A 188 6.63 -14.72 -7.71
N THR A 189 5.45 -15.14 -7.24
CA THR A 189 4.89 -14.70 -5.97
C THR A 189 5.15 -15.69 -4.82
N THR A 190 5.14 -15.17 -3.61
CA THR A 190 5.15 -15.93 -2.35
C THR A 190 4.21 -15.28 -1.34
N VAL A 191 3.81 -16.01 -0.30
CA VAL A 191 3.02 -15.46 0.81
C VAL A 191 3.93 -15.16 1.99
N ILE A 192 3.89 -13.93 2.50
CA ILE A 192 4.59 -13.53 3.72
C ILE A 192 3.59 -13.05 4.79
N ASN A 193 4.04 -12.98 6.04
CA ASN A 193 3.32 -12.33 7.12
C ASN A 193 4.33 -11.66 8.06
N VAL A 194 4.22 -10.34 8.20
CA VAL A 194 5.11 -9.51 9.03
C VAL A 194 4.40 -9.00 10.30
N GLY A 195 3.41 -9.75 10.80
CA GLY A 195 2.55 -9.38 11.93
C GLY A 195 1.27 -8.64 11.52
N ALA A 196 1.13 -8.28 10.24
CA ALA A 196 0.00 -7.55 9.69
C ALA A 196 -0.93 -8.40 8.78
N GLY A 197 -0.89 -9.73 8.93
CA GLY A 197 -1.69 -10.67 8.13
C GLY A 197 -0.91 -11.28 6.97
N ASN A 198 -1.49 -12.32 6.38
CA ASN A 198 -0.89 -13.00 5.22
C ASN A 198 -1.06 -12.14 3.98
N ILE A 199 -0.02 -12.02 3.15
CA ILE A 199 -0.09 -11.23 1.93
C ILE A 199 0.77 -11.84 0.81
N THR A 200 0.21 -11.91 -0.38
CA THR A 200 0.88 -12.38 -1.60
C THR A 200 1.75 -11.26 -2.16
N VAL A 201 3.05 -11.53 -2.27
CA VAL A 201 4.08 -10.56 -2.69
C VAL A 201 4.95 -11.13 -3.81
N PHE A 202 5.46 -10.25 -4.67
CA PHE A 202 6.70 -10.50 -5.43
C PHE A 202 7.87 -9.76 -4.76
N SER A 203 9.10 -9.98 -5.23
CA SER A 203 10.28 -9.33 -4.64
C SER A 203 11.29 -8.82 -5.66
N THR A 204 12.11 -7.87 -5.22
CA THR A 204 13.36 -7.45 -5.88
C THR A 204 14.54 -7.67 -4.92
N THR A 205 15.77 -7.65 -5.42
CA THR A 205 16.99 -7.80 -4.60
C THR A 205 17.96 -6.66 -4.92
N PHE A 206 18.53 -6.04 -3.90
CA PHE A 206 19.47 -4.93 -4.06
C PHE A 206 20.85 -5.43 -4.52
N ASP A 207 21.17 -5.26 -5.79
CA ASP A 207 22.34 -5.89 -6.42
C ASP A 207 23.54 -4.94 -6.54
N ALA A 208 24.76 -5.45 -6.29
CA ALA A 208 26.00 -4.69 -6.45
C ALA A 208 26.61 -4.82 -7.86
N LEU A 209 26.31 -5.91 -8.55
CA LEU A 209 26.94 -6.38 -9.78
C LEU A 209 26.02 -6.25 -10.99
N LEU A 210 24.77 -6.72 -10.88
CA LEU A 210 23.75 -6.67 -11.94
C LEU A 210 22.82 -5.45 -11.82
N LYS A 211 23.30 -4.42 -11.14
CA LYS A 211 22.55 -3.20 -10.80
C LYS A 211 21.90 -2.52 -12.01
N THR A 212 20.68 -2.01 -11.82
CA THR A 212 20.02 -1.10 -12.78
C THR A 212 20.63 0.31 -12.74
N SER A 213 20.14 1.22 -13.59
CA SER A 213 20.63 2.60 -13.65
C SER A 213 20.32 3.42 -12.39
N ALA A 214 19.27 3.08 -11.65
CA ALA A 214 18.91 3.68 -10.37
C ALA A 214 18.60 2.59 -9.33
N GLU A 215 19.47 1.58 -9.27
CA GLU A 215 19.38 0.39 -8.39
C GLU A 215 18.95 0.73 -6.96
N ALA A 216 17.94 0.02 -6.49
CA ALA A 216 17.00 0.51 -5.49
C ALA A 216 16.60 -0.54 -4.43
N GLN A 217 16.47 -0.10 -3.17
CA GLN A 217 16.04 -0.92 -2.03
C GLN A 217 15.21 -0.13 -1.02
N ALA A 218 14.13 -0.72 -0.49
CA ALA A 218 13.34 -0.13 0.61
C ALA A 218 14.08 -0.17 2.00
N ALA A 219 13.63 0.61 3.00
CA ALA A 219 14.21 0.90 4.34
C ALA A 219 13.22 0.64 5.53
N ALA A 220 12.94 1.50 6.55
CA ALA A 220 11.68 1.57 7.40
C ALA A 220 10.74 2.89 7.35
N GLY A 221 9.46 2.89 6.86
CA GLY A 221 8.53 4.04 6.50
C GLY A 221 8.03 4.38 5.03
N ASP A 222 7.75 3.43 4.12
CA ASP A 222 7.45 3.45 2.66
C ASP A 222 6.22 2.63 2.35
N SER A 223 5.93 1.65 3.21
CA SER A 223 4.79 0.78 3.13
C SER A 223 3.57 1.55 2.64
N GLY A 224 2.88 0.99 1.64
CA GLY A 224 1.85 1.70 0.88
C GLY A 224 2.35 2.48 -0.35
N GLY A 225 3.66 2.52 -0.60
CA GLY A 225 4.28 3.15 -1.76
C GLY A 225 4.08 2.33 -3.03
N GLY A 226 4.28 2.95 -4.19
CA GLY A 226 3.97 2.33 -5.47
C GLY A 226 5.17 1.64 -6.12
N VAL A 227 4.93 0.45 -6.68
CA VAL A 227 5.84 -0.22 -7.61
C VAL A 227 5.17 -0.29 -8.97
N PHE A 228 5.78 0.36 -9.95
CA PHE A 228 5.21 0.57 -11.27
C PHE A 228 5.96 -0.22 -12.33
N LEU A 229 5.20 -0.85 -13.22
CA LEU A 229 5.73 -1.55 -14.40
C LEU A 229 5.32 -0.79 -15.65
N LYS A 230 6.19 -0.71 -16.65
CA LYS A 230 5.87 -0.14 -17.96
C LYS A 230 5.45 -1.26 -18.91
N ASN A 231 4.19 -1.27 -19.31
CA ASN A 231 3.63 -2.19 -20.28
C ASN A 231 3.44 -1.46 -21.62
N GLY A 232 4.35 -1.70 -22.57
CA GLY A 232 4.45 -0.89 -23.79
C GLY A 232 4.70 0.59 -23.43
N SER A 233 3.76 1.46 -23.82
CA SER A 233 3.81 2.90 -23.50
C SER A 233 3.14 3.28 -22.18
N VAL A 234 2.43 2.36 -21.53
CA VAL A 234 1.58 2.66 -20.36
C VAL A 234 2.27 2.23 -19.06
N TRP A 235 2.35 3.14 -18.09
CA TRP A 235 2.71 2.79 -16.72
C TRP A 235 1.49 2.28 -15.95
N GLN A 236 1.67 1.18 -15.23
CA GLN A 236 0.63 0.56 -14.40
C GLN A 236 1.17 0.29 -12.99
N LEU A 237 0.31 0.40 -11.98
CA LEU A 237 0.63 -0.04 -10.63
C LEU A 237 0.68 -1.57 -10.62
N ALA A 238 1.85 -2.12 -10.32
CA ALA A 238 2.11 -3.56 -10.33
C ALA A 238 2.34 -4.14 -8.93
N GLY A 239 2.89 -3.33 -8.02
CA GLY A 239 3.05 -3.68 -6.62
C GLY A 239 2.76 -2.52 -5.67
N MET A 240 2.49 -2.85 -4.41
CA MET A 240 2.55 -1.91 -3.30
C MET A 240 3.72 -2.30 -2.38
N LEU A 241 4.62 -1.37 -2.08
CA LEU A 241 5.74 -1.61 -1.14
C LEU A 241 5.19 -2.05 0.22
N ASN A 242 5.73 -3.13 0.80
CA ASN A 242 5.19 -3.72 2.03
C ASN A 242 6.25 -4.01 3.09
N ALA A 243 7.35 -4.67 2.73
CA ALA A 243 8.33 -5.16 3.71
C ALA A 243 9.76 -5.20 3.14
N ILE A 244 10.74 -5.15 4.05
CA ILE A 244 12.16 -5.32 3.75
C ILE A 244 12.66 -6.66 4.28
N GLY A 245 13.51 -7.33 3.51
CA GLY A 245 14.22 -8.54 3.92
C GLY A 245 15.67 -8.22 4.23
N ASN A 246 15.98 -8.10 5.52
CA ASN A 246 17.33 -7.80 6.04
C ASN A 246 18.22 -9.06 6.09
N SER A 247 19.54 -8.83 6.08
CA SER A 247 20.55 -9.85 6.37
C SER A 247 20.71 -10.10 7.88
N ALA A 248 21.16 -11.29 8.26
CA ALA A 248 21.31 -11.67 9.67
C ALA A 248 22.35 -10.81 10.41
N ASN A 249 21.95 -10.11 11.47
CA ASN A 249 22.78 -9.13 12.19
C ASN A 249 23.17 -7.88 11.35
N GLN A 250 22.40 -7.57 10.30
CA GLN A 250 22.45 -6.24 9.66
C GLN A 250 22.03 -5.17 10.68
N PRO A 251 22.82 -4.11 10.89
CA PRO A 251 22.42 -3.00 11.76
C PRO A 251 21.16 -2.27 11.25
N ASP A 252 20.31 -1.83 12.18
CA ASP A 252 19.18 -0.96 11.86
C ASP A 252 19.64 0.36 11.21
N GLY A 253 18.78 0.98 10.41
CA GLY A 253 19.12 2.22 9.73
C GLY A 253 20.03 2.03 8.52
N THR A 254 20.07 0.84 7.92
CA THR A 254 20.98 0.50 6.81
C THR A 254 20.28 -0.25 5.67
N ALA A 255 20.71 0.01 4.43
CA ALA A 255 20.41 -0.81 3.27
C ALA A 255 21.72 -1.36 2.70
N VAL A 256 21.89 -2.69 2.73
CA VAL A 256 23.11 -3.37 2.24
C VAL A 256 22.79 -4.27 1.06
N TYR A 257 23.75 -4.52 0.19
CA TYR A 257 23.53 -5.40 -0.96
C TYR A 257 23.07 -6.80 -0.53
N ASN A 258 22.23 -7.43 -1.37
CA ASN A 258 21.43 -8.63 -1.11
C ASN A 258 20.22 -8.44 -0.17
N ASN A 259 19.93 -7.22 0.32
CA ASN A 259 18.60 -6.94 0.89
C ASN A 259 17.51 -7.23 -0.16
N ARG A 260 16.32 -7.58 0.33
CA ARG A 260 15.12 -7.73 -0.51
C ARG A 260 14.11 -6.65 -0.22
N THR A 261 13.36 -6.27 -1.24
CA THR A 261 12.09 -5.56 -1.07
C THR A 261 10.95 -6.48 -1.47
N TYR A 262 9.95 -6.62 -0.60
CA TYR A 262 8.72 -7.36 -0.86
C TYR A 262 7.58 -6.39 -1.16
N SER A 263 6.90 -6.63 -2.28
CA SER A 263 5.81 -5.78 -2.77
C SER A 263 4.55 -6.61 -2.97
N ALA A 264 3.44 -6.19 -2.38
CA ALA A 264 2.13 -6.82 -2.52
C ALA A 264 1.74 -6.86 -4.00
N ASP A 265 1.39 -8.05 -4.50
CA ASP A 265 1.09 -8.26 -5.92
C ASP A 265 -0.28 -7.67 -6.28
N ILE A 266 -0.30 -6.62 -7.09
CA ILE A 266 -1.55 -5.90 -7.40
C ILE A 266 -2.48 -6.77 -8.24
N ALA A 267 -1.96 -7.63 -9.11
CA ALA A 267 -2.78 -8.52 -9.94
C ALA A 267 -3.64 -9.47 -9.08
N THR A 268 -3.07 -10.05 -8.02
CA THR A 268 -3.76 -10.90 -7.04
C THR A 268 -4.96 -10.20 -6.41
N TYR A 269 -4.84 -8.91 -6.08
CA TYR A 269 -5.88 -8.15 -5.36
C TYR A 269 -6.72 -7.22 -6.27
N ARG A 270 -6.39 -7.14 -7.57
CA ARG A 270 -6.96 -6.20 -8.55
C ARG A 270 -8.49 -6.20 -8.57
N ALA A 271 -9.11 -7.37 -8.54
CA ALA A 271 -10.57 -7.50 -8.60
C ALA A 271 -11.27 -6.83 -7.40
N GLN A 272 -10.72 -6.94 -6.18
CA GLN A 272 -11.28 -6.26 -5.00
C GLN A 272 -11.07 -4.74 -5.10
N ILE A 273 -9.90 -4.31 -5.59
CA ILE A 273 -9.58 -2.90 -5.77
C ILE A 273 -10.54 -2.24 -6.79
N GLU A 274 -10.72 -2.86 -7.96
CA GLU A 274 -11.63 -2.37 -8.98
C GLU A 274 -13.09 -2.40 -8.53
N ALA A 275 -13.53 -3.45 -7.83
CA ALA A 275 -14.88 -3.52 -7.27
C ALA A 275 -15.14 -2.39 -6.26
N CYS A 276 -14.16 -2.06 -5.41
CA CYS A 276 -14.25 -0.97 -4.44
C CYS A 276 -14.39 0.41 -5.12
N ILE A 277 -13.59 0.66 -6.15
CA ILE A 277 -13.67 1.89 -6.94
C ILE A 277 -15.00 1.95 -7.71
N ALA A 278 -15.41 0.87 -8.38
CA ALA A 278 -16.63 0.79 -9.19
C ALA A 278 -17.94 0.82 -8.38
N ALA A 279 -17.90 0.45 -7.09
CA ALA A 279 -19.02 0.60 -6.16
C ALA A 279 -19.25 2.05 -5.71
N THR A 280 -18.35 2.97 -6.05
CA THR A 280 -18.47 4.38 -5.68
C THR A 280 -19.49 5.10 -6.56
N SER A 281 -20.59 5.56 -5.98
CA SER A 281 -21.50 6.51 -6.64
C SER A 281 -20.76 7.83 -6.88
N PRO A 282 -20.54 8.26 -8.14
CA PRO A 282 -19.87 9.52 -8.43
C PRO A 282 -20.76 10.71 -8.09
N VAL A 283 -20.17 11.76 -7.50
CA VAL A 283 -20.85 13.03 -7.32
C VAL A 283 -20.74 13.84 -8.61
N LEU A 284 -21.88 14.18 -9.20
CA LEU A 284 -21.94 15.12 -10.32
C LEU A 284 -21.71 16.55 -9.79
N SER A 285 -20.59 17.15 -10.18
CA SER A 285 -20.31 18.55 -9.90
C SER A 285 -20.80 19.45 -11.05
N VAL A 286 -21.42 20.58 -10.70
CA VAL A 286 -21.96 21.57 -11.63
C VAL A 286 -21.28 22.89 -11.35
N LYS A 287 -20.61 23.48 -12.34
CA LYS A 287 -19.92 24.77 -12.22
C LYS A 287 -20.30 25.68 -13.38
N ARG A 288 -20.77 26.88 -13.08
CA ARG A 288 -21.06 27.91 -14.09
C ARG A 288 -19.77 28.67 -14.43
N PHE A 289 -19.52 28.85 -15.71
CA PHE A 289 -18.56 29.79 -16.27
C PHE A 289 -19.34 30.78 -17.15
N ASN A 290 -18.73 31.90 -17.57
CA ASN A 290 -19.47 33.05 -18.12
C ASN A 290 -20.41 32.71 -19.29
N ASP A 291 -20.00 31.77 -20.12
CA ASP A 291 -20.62 31.30 -21.36
C ASP A 291 -21.36 29.95 -21.24
N GLY A 292 -21.17 29.21 -20.13
CA GLY A 292 -21.70 27.85 -20.01
C GLY A 292 -21.71 27.24 -18.62
N VAL A 293 -21.99 25.94 -18.60
CA VAL A 293 -21.96 25.08 -17.42
C VAL A 293 -21.03 23.91 -17.69
N THR A 294 -20.00 23.76 -16.86
CA THR A 294 -19.16 22.57 -16.84
C THR A 294 -19.74 21.58 -15.85
N LEU A 295 -20.00 20.37 -16.34
CA LEU A 295 -20.46 19.21 -15.58
C LEU A 295 -19.31 18.22 -15.48
N CYS A 296 -18.84 17.90 -14.28
CA CYS A 296 -17.74 16.95 -14.09
C CYS A 296 -18.08 15.89 -13.05
N TRP A 297 -17.66 14.64 -13.28
CA TRP A 297 -17.77 13.55 -12.32
C TRP A 297 -16.57 12.58 -12.37
N PRO A 298 -16.23 11.87 -11.29
CA PRO A 298 -15.03 11.04 -11.23
C PRO A 298 -15.10 9.81 -12.14
N ASP A 299 -13.96 9.47 -12.75
CA ASP A 299 -13.77 8.17 -13.40
C ASP A 299 -13.65 7.07 -12.34
N THR A 300 -14.72 6.29 -12.20
CA THR A 300 -14.84 5.12 -11.32
C THR A 300 -14.62 3.80 -12.07
N GLY A 301 -14.29 3.84 -13.37
CA GLY A 301 -14.25 2.64 -14.22
C GLY A 301 -15.62 2.11 -14.64
N VAL A 302 -16.70 2.76 -14.24
CA VAL A 302 -18.07 2.48 -14.66
C VAL A 302 -18.54 3.58 -15.60
N THR A 303 -19.17 3.22 -16.71
CA THR A 303 -19.78 4.20 -17.63
C THR A 303 -21.06 4.76 -17.02
N TYR A 304 -21.21 6.07 -17.09
CA TYR A 304 -22.43 6.78 -16.70
C TYR A 304 -22.94 7.60 -17.87
N GLU A 305 -24.24 7.54 -18.08
CA GLU A 305 -24.96 8.46 -18.95
C GLU A 305 -25.32 9.72 -18.17
N LEU A 306 -25.26 10.86 -18.86
CA LEU A 306 -25.74 12.12 -18.37
C LEU A 306 -27.18 12.35 -18.85
N TRP A 307 -28.07 12.74 -17.95
CA TRP A 307 -29.48 12.96 -18.25
C TRP A 307 -29.90 14.35 -17.77
N LEU A 308 -30.80 15.01 -18.51
CA LEU A 308 -31.31 16.35 -18.19
C LEU A 308 -32.84 16.41 -18.02
N ASN A 309 -33.32 17.39 -17.26
CA ASN A 309 -34.72 17.83 -17.25
C ASN A 309 -34.85 19.31 -16.85
N HIS A 310 -35.96 19.96 -17.22
CA HIS A 310 -36.34 21.28 -16.69
C HIS A 310 -37.25 21.20 -15.45
N ASN A 311 -37.75 20.01 -15.12
CA ASN A 311 -38.54 19.71 -13.92
C ASN A 311 -37.92 18.52 -13.18
N LEU A 312 -37.39 18.78 -11.97
CA LEU A 312 -36.75 17.76 -11.12
C LEU A 312 -37.71 16.62 -10.73
N ALA A 313 -39.01 16.89 -10.63
CA ALA A 313 -40.03 15.89 -10.27
C ALA A 313 -40.52 15.04 -11.47
N SER A 314 -40.04 15.32 -12.69
CA SER A 314 -40.40 14.53 -13.88
C SER A 314 -39.76 13.14 -13.84
N THR A 315 -40.48 12.12 -14.29
CA THR A 315 -39.93 10.79 -14.60
C THR A 315 -39.30 10.73 -16.00
N ASN A 316 -39.74 11.60 -16.91
CA ASN A 316 -39.36 11.60 -18.33
C ASN A 316 -38.12 12.47 -18.55
N TRP A 317 -36.95 11.97 -18.15
CA TRP A 317 -35.66 12.62 -18.40
C TRP A 317 -35.19 12.39 -19.83
N GLY A 318 -34.46 13.36 -20.39
CA GLY A 318 -33.82 13.23 -21.70
C GLY A 318 -32.36 12.82 -21.56
N LEU A 319 -31.91 11.85 -22.38
CA LEU A 319 -30.49 11.51 -22.48
C LEU A 319 -29.73 12.69 -23.08
N LEU A 320 -28.60 13.04 -22.46
CA LEU A 320 -27.68 14.07 -22.92
C LEU A 320 -26.34 13.42 -23.24
N ALA A 321 -25.94 13.42 -24.51
CA ALA A 321 -24.69 12.84 -24.99
C ALA A 321 -23.73 13.95 -25.49
N PRO A 322 -23.14 14.76 -24.59
CA PRO A 322 -22.18 15.79 -24.99
C PRO A 322 -20.81 15.14 -25.25
N ALA A 323 -19.92 15.87 -25.93
CA ALA A 323 -18.51 15.47 -25.97
C ALA A 323 -17.92 15.49 -24.56
N LEU A 324 -17.39 14.34 -24.11
CA LEU A 324 -16.73 14.20 -22.81
C LEU A 324 -15.22 14.35 -22.95
N THR A 325 -14.62 15.09 -22.03
CA THR A 325 -13.16 15.18 -21.85
C THR A 325 -12.77 14.53 -20.54
N LEU A 326 -11.80 13.62 -20.55
CA LEU A 326 -11.24 13.04 -19.32
C LEU A 326 -10.08 13.92 -18.85
N THR A 327 -10.33 14.74 -17.83
CA THR A 327 -9.35 15.69 -17.29
C THR A 327 -9.21 15.46 -15.79
N ASN A 328 -7.98 15.30 -15.30
CA ASN A 328 -7.68 15.19 -13.86
C ASN A 328 -8.52 14.12 -13.11
N GLY A 329 -8.77 12.98 -13.78
CA GLY A 329 -9.54 11.86 -13.24
C GLY A 329 -11.05 12.06 -13.20
N GLN A 330 -11.57 13.06 -13.92
CA GLN A 330 -12.99 13.32 -14.05
C GLN A 330 -13.38 13.39 -15.53
N PHE A 331 -14.52 12.77 -15.88
CA PHE A 331 -15.21 13.05 -17.12
C PHE A 331 -15.89 14.40 -16.98
N CYS A 332 -15.63 15.30 -17.92
CA CYS A 332 -16.15 16.67 -17.93
C CYS A 332 -16.81 16.97 -19.28
N ALA A 333 -18.02 17.53 -19.22
CA ALA A 333 -18.77 18.09 -20.34
C ALA A 333 -18.93 19.61 -20.15
N PHE A 334 -18.87 20.37 -21.24
CA PHE A 334 -19.26 21.78 -21.26
C PHE A 334 -20.56 21.93 -22.05
N LEU A 335 -21.52 22.67 -21.49
CA LEU A 335 -22.80 22.99 -22.10
C LEU A 335 -22.97 24.51 -22.19
N PRO A 336 -23.50 25.08 -23.28
CA PRO A 336 -23.81 26.50 -23.35
C PRO A 336 -24.90 26.88 -22.33
N LEU A 337 -24.90 28.13 -21.86
CA LEU A 337 -25.96 28.63 -21.00
C LEU A 337 -27.32 28.61 -21.71
N THR A 338 -28.37 28.31 -20.94
CA THR A 338 -29.77 28.46 -21.37
C THR A 338 -30.47 29.46 -20.44
N ASN A 339 -31.55 30.08 -20.92
CA ASN A 339 -32.34 31.05 -20.14
C ASN A 339 -33.32 30.36 -19.15
N THR A 340 -33.12 29.08 -18.87
CA THR A 340 -34.03 28.23 -18.09
C THR A 340 -33.24 27.41 -17.08
N ALA A 341 -33.85 27.10 -15.92
CA ALA A 341 -33.28 26.12 -15.01
C ALA A 341 -33.19 24.74 -15.69
N VAL A 342 -32.06 24.05 -15.50
CA VAL A 342 -31.83 22.68 -15.97
C VAL A 342 -31.29 21.86 -14.80
N PHE A 343 -31.89 20.71 -14.57
CA PHE A 343 -31.43 19.70 -13.63
C PHE A 343 -30.68 18.61 -14.38
N PHE A 344 -29.64 18.06 -13.76
CA PHE A 344 -28.82 17.00 -14.32
C PHE A 344 -28.73 15.83 -13.35
N ARG A 345 -28.66 14.61 -13.89
CA ARG A 345 -28.35 13.39 -13.11
C ARG A 345 -27.43 12.49 -13.90
N LEU A 346 -26.67 11.67 -13.18
CA LEU A 346 -25.94 10.54 -13.76
C LEU A 346 -26.78 9.28 -13.59
N GLN A 347 -26.80 8.44 -14.61
CA GLN A 347 -27.38 7.11 -14.57
C GLN A 347 -26.31 6.10 -14.96
N LYS A 348 -26.11 5.08 -14.12
CA LYS A 348 -25.20 3.97 -14.42
C LYS A 348 -25.75 3.15 -15.59
N GLN A 349 -24.89 2.80 -16.54
CA GLN A 349 -25.20 1.82 -17.60
C GLN A 349 -25.12 0.37 -17.05
#